data_AF-A0A963F9A5-F1
#
_entry.id   AF-A0A963F9A5-F1
#
_cell.length_a   1.000
_cell.length_b   1.000
_cell.length_c   1.000
_cell.angle_alpha   90.00
_cell.angle_beta   90.00
_cell.angle_gamma   90.00
#
_symmetry.space_group_name_H-M   'P 1'
#
loop_
_entity.id
_entity.type
_entity.pdbx_description
1 polymer ?
#
loop_
_entity_poly.entity_id
_entity_poly.type
_entity_poly.pdbx_seq_one_letter_code
_entity_poly.pdbx_strand_id
1 'polypeptide(L)'
;MSKTDKKPADGKSAKAPAARKGHKKRSKSAAKGAKDVDKAEKRARKREHKLVLRNTRVEDYPDIARMMDRIYPHWDGAWSREQFAAQIARFPEGQICIEDRGRVIAASNALIVNLRHFGDSHTYEEVTGDGYFTTHDPHGDTLYGADIFVDPDYRDLRLGRRLYDARKTLCENLNLRRIVAGGRIPGYRKYADRMTPVKYIELVKAQELRDPVLSIQLANDFHVLKVIHEYEAKDQESRANAALIEWINIHHQAKEPPLHVDRSQVRVGAAQWQMRQAPTLDVLKQQIEYFVDVFAGYKADFVLFPEFFTFPLMVQFNQDNPPQAIRDVATFTETLREHMLSLALSYNINIVAGSMPVYDGQALRNACYLLRRDGTWDVQYKIHVTPDEASYWGLQGGDELRVFDTDAGRIGILICYDVEFPELPRILAERGLQLLFVPYWTDTKNAYERVRRCAQARAIENECYVIITGSVGNLPNVENMDIQYSQASVFTPSDYPFPHDAIAAEATPNTEMALIADLDLDKLVDLRRNGTVRNWRDRRLDLYHVHWTGKKP
;
A
#
# COMPACT_ATOMS: atom_id res chain seq x y z
N MET A 1 -8.28 43.94 48.43
CA MET A 1 -9.10 45.15 48.69
C MET A 1 -9.87 45.39 47.40
N SER A 2 -11.20 45.50 47.27
CA SER A 2 -12.37 45.61 48.15
C SER A 2 -13.58 45.21 47.28
N LYS A 3 -14.39 44.21 47.67
CA LYS A 3 -15.80 44.34 48.12
C LYS A 3 -16.58 45.57 47.61
N THR A 4 -17.76 45.33 46.99
CA THR A 4 -19.13 45.67 47.45
C THR A 4 -20.12 45.41 46.29
N ASP A 5 -21.02 44.41 46.32
CA ASP A 5 -22.33 44.34 47.00
C ASP A 5 -23.30 45.52 46.76
N LYS A 6 -24.42 45.27 46.08
CA LYS A 6 -25.80 45.49 46.59
C LYS A 6 -26.92 45.15 45.58
N LYS A 7 -27.74 44.15 45.95
CA LYS A 7 -29.21 43.99 45.71
C LYS A 7 -30.00 45.15 46.38
N PRO A 8 -31.35 45.37 46.29
CA PRO A 8 -32.46 44.37 46.28
C PRO A 8 -33.75 44.80 45.48
N ALA A 9 -34.71 43.95 45.07
CA ALA A 9 -35.89 43.33 45.73
C ALA A 9 -37.28 43.89 45.31
N ASP A 10 -38.28 43.03 45.55
CA ASP A 10 -39.75 43.22 45.63
C ASP A 10 -40.57 43.16 44.32
N GLY A 11 -41.68 42.43 44.20
CA GLY A 11 -42.49 41.69 45.16
C GLY A 11 -44.00 41.92 44.92
N LYS A 12 -44.83 40.87 45.08
CA LYS A 12 -46.32 40.81 45.23
C LYS A 12 -47.19 40.89 43.96
N SER A 13 -48.42 40.39 43.90
CA SER A 13 -49.15 39.21 44.41
C SER A 13 -50.62 39.33 43.95
N ALA A 14 -51.30 38.18 43.81
CA ALA A 14 -52.75 37.96 44.03
C ALA A 14 -53.78 38.39 42.95
N LYS A 15 -54.56 37.42 42.47
CA LYS A 15 -55.94 37.14 42.95
C LYS A 15 -56.63 36.04 42.11
N ALA A 16 -57.16 35.03 42.78
CA ALA A 16 -58.32 34.25 42.33
C ALA A 16 -59.61 34.95 42.82
N PRO A 17 -60.80 34.67 42.27
CA PRO A 17 -61.63 33.66 42.94
C PRO A 17 -62.69 32.90 42.09
N ALA A 18 -63.26 31.88 42.76
CA ALA A 18 -64.67 31.42 42.74
C ALA A 18 -65.15 30.38 41.71
N ALA A 19 -65.62 29.27 42.30
CA ALA A 19 -66.25 28.12 41.67
C ALA A 19 -67.79 28.26 41.59
N ARG A 20 -68.41 27.63 40.58
CA ARG A 20 -69.84 27.25 40.58
C ARG A 20 -70.02 25.82 40.08
N LYS A 21 -70.76 25.03 40.87
CA LYS A 21 -71.13 23.62 40.64
C LYS A 21 -72.16 23.51 39.50
N GLY A 22 -72.01 22.50 38.63
CA GLY A 22 -72.98 22.19 37.57
C GLY A 22 -72.85 20.75 37.03
N HIS A 23 -73.65 19.85 37.61
CA HIS A 23 -74.33 18.72 36.98
C HIS A 23 -73.55 17.56 36.32
N LYS A 24 -73.54 16.45 37.07
CA LYS A 24 -73.35 15.06 36.63
C LYS A 24 -74.27 14.69 35.45
N LYS A 25 -73.79 14.74 34.20
CA LYS A 25 -74.36 13.95 33.07
C LYS A 25 -73.43 13.83 31.84
N ARG A 26 -72.10 13.87 32.04
CA ARG A 26 -71.08 13.70 30.97
C ARG A 26 -70.11 12.52 31.15
N SER A 27 -70.26 11.70 32.18
CA SER A 27 -69.19 10.76 32.60
C SER A 27 -69.15 9.40 31.90
N LYS A 28 -70.09 9.05 31.00
CA LYS A 28 -70.02 7.78 30.23
C LYS A 28 -69.64 7.94 28.76
N SER A 29 -69.85 9.12 28.16
CA SER A 29 -69.40 9.43 26.79
C SER A 29 -67.95 9.93 26.75
N ALA A 30 -67.54 10.73 27.75
CA ALA A 30 -66.15 11.21 27.87
C ALA A 30 -65.16 10.08 28.21
N ALA A 31 -65.57 9.03 28.93
CA ALA A 31 -64.72 7.90 29.29
C ALA A 31 -64.47 6.92 28.13
N LYS A 32 -65.34 6.91 27.10
CA LYS A 32 -65.17 6.13 25.87
C LYS A 32 -64.30 6.89 24.86
N GLY A 33 -64.55 8.20 24.70
CA GLY A 33 -63.67 9.10 23.93
C GLY A 33 -62.25 9.22 24.49
N ALA A 34 -62.08 9.28 25.81
CA ALA A 34 -60.74 9.32 26.43
C ALA A 34 -59.99 7.98 26.32
N LYS A 35 -60.68 6.83 26.32
CA LYS A 35 -60.05 5.51 26.09
C LYS A 35 -59.68 5.25 24.63
N ASP A 36 -60.45 5.80 23.69
CA ASP A 36 -60.15 5.71 22.26
C ASP A 36 -59.07 6.71 21.82
N VAL A 37 -59.00 7.90 22.44
CA VAL A 37 -57.89 8.85 22.28
C VAL A 37 -56.62 8.32 22.94
N ASP A 38 -56.67 7.74 24.15
CA ASP A 38 -55.50 7.12 24.80
C ASP A 38 -55.05 5.82 24.08
N LYS A 39 -55.95 5.08 23.41
CA LYS A 39 -55.58 3.96 22.51
C LYS A 39 -55.00 4.44 21.17
N ALA A 40 -55.48 5.56 20.63
CA ALA A 40 -54.94 6.18 19.42
C ALA A 40 -53.57 6.82 19.70
N GLU A 41 -53.39 7.48 20.84
CA GLU A 41 -52.11 8.02 21.33
C GLU A 41 -51.14 6.90 21.72
N LYS A 42 -51.60 5.78 22.30
CA LYS A 42 -50.76 4.57 22.50
C LYS A 42 -50.41 3.84 21.20
N ARG A 43 -51.28 3.85 20.19
CA ARG A 43 -50.97 3.35 18.83
C ARG A 43 -50.03 4.29 18.07
N ALA A 44 -50.13 5.61 18.28
CA ALA A 44 -49.24 6.62 17.72
C ALA A 44 -47.86 6.60 18.39
N ARG A 45 -47.78 6.44 19.72
CA ARG A 45 -46.52 6.22 20.46
C ARG A 45 -45.82 4.91 20.08
N LYS A 46 -46.53 3.91 19.54
CA LYS A 46 -45.91 2.68 19.01
C LYS A 46 -45.18 2.90 17.67
N ARG A 47 -45.40 4.04 16.99
CA ARG A 47 -44.86 4.41 15.67
C ARG A 47 -43.70 5.43 15.69
N GLU A 48 -43.04 5.68 16.82
CA GLU A 48 -41.82 6.51 16.80
C GLU A 48 -40.61 5.67 16.35
N HIS A 49 -40.20 5.82 15.09
CA HIS A 49 -38.93 5.28 14.59
C HIS A 49 -37.76 5.84 15.41
N LYS A 50 -36.78 5.00 15.74
CA LYS A 50 -35.52 5.40 16.38
C LYS A 50 -34.38 5.07 15.43
N LEU A 51 -34.16 5.97 14.47
CA LEU A 51 -33.14 5.82 13.44
C LEU A 51 -31.74 6.12 14.00
N VAL A 52 -30.83 5.15 13.90
CA VAL A 52 -29.42 5.27 14.30
C VAL A 52 -28.54 5.04 13.08
N LEU A 53 -27.73 6.04 12.73
CA LEU A 53 -26.70 5.92 11.71
C LEU A 53 -25.42 5.38 12.38
N ARG A 54 -24.87 4.27 11.87
CA ARG A 54 -23.65 3.64 12.39
C ARG A 54 -22.96 2.80 11.33
N ASN A 55 -21.73 2.37 11.59
CA ASN A 55 -21.09 1.36 10.76
C ASN A 55 -21.77 -0.01 10.90
N THR A 56 -21.75 -0.80 9.83
CA THR A 56 -22.23 -2.18 9.84
C THR A 56 -21.29 -3.08 10.64
N ARG A 57 -21.84 -4.18 11.15
CA ARG A 57 -21.15 -5.23 11.88
C ARG A 57 -21.44 -6.57 11.21
N VAL A 58 -20.58 -7.55 11.41
CA VAL A 58 -20.76 -8.88 10.80
C VAL A 58 -22.09 -9.53 11.23
N GLU A 59 -22.52 -9.30 12.46
CA GLU A 59 -23.83 -9.71 13.00
C GLU A 59 -25.04 -9.06 12.31
N ASP A 60 -24.89 -7.96 11.57
CA ASP A 60 -25.99 -7.34 10.81
C ASP A 60 -26.32 -8.10 9.51
N TYR A 61 -25.50 -9.07 9.12
CA TYR A 61 -25.65 -9.80 7.86
C TYR A 61 -27.06 -10.36 7.60
N PRO A 62 -27.78 -10.94 8.58
CA PRO A 62 -29.13 -11.46 8.34
C PRO A 62 -30.12 -10.37 7.87
N ASP A 63 -30.00 -9.16 8.40
CA ASP A 63 -30.84 -8.04 7.97
C ASP A 63 -30.43 -7.51 6.60
N ILE A 64 -29.12 -7.45 6.32
CA ILE A 64 -28.56 -7.06 5.02
C ILE A 64 -29.01 -8.04 3.93
N ALA A 65 -28.82 -9.33 4.15
CA ALA A 65 -29.16 -10.37 3.18
C ALA A 65 -30.66 -10.34 2.84
N ARG A 66 -31.51 -10.30 3.86
CA ARG A 66 -32.97 -10.17 3.69
C ARG A 66 -33.36 -8.94 2.88
N MET A 67 -32.71 -7.78 3.09
CA MET A 67 -33.01 -6.58 2.31
C MET A 67 -32.57 -6.73 0.86
N MET A 68 -31.35 -7.23 0.61
CA MET A 68 -30.83 -7.42 -0.74
C MET A 68 -31.69 -8.41 -1.53
N ASP A 69 -32.09 -9.54 -0.95
CA ASP A 69 -32.94 -10.53 -1.61
C ASP A 69 -34.31 -9.95 -2.01
N ARG A 70 -34.86 -9.04 -1.20
CA ARG A 70 -36.12 -8.34 -1.51
C ARG A 70 -35.97 -7.28 -2.60
N ILE A 71 -34.81 -6.65 -2.69
CA ILE A 71 -34.55 -5.53 -3.60
C ILE A 71 -34.05 -6.04 -4.95
N TYR A 72 -33.30 -7.15 -4.95
CA TYR A 72 -32.70 -7.79 -6.11
C TYR A 72 -33.13 -9.26 -6.27
N PRO A 73 -34.44 -9.57 -6.35
CA PRO A 73 -34.95 -10.94 -6.37
C PRO A 73 -34.58 -11.76 -7.62
N HIS A 74 -33.99 -11.12 -8.63
CA HIS A 74 -33.60 -11.72 -9.90
C HIS A 74 -32.08 -11.71 -10.13
N TRP A 75 -31.31 -11.31 -9.12
CA TRP A 75 -29.85 -11.43 -9.08
C TRP A 75 -29.47 -12.67 -8.26
N ASP A 76 -28.18 -13.03 -8.22
CA ASP A 76 -27.66 -14.18 -7.43
C ASP A 76 -27.81 -14.01 -5.90
N GLY A 77 -28.72 -13.14 -5.46
CA GLY A 77 -29.05 -12.88 -4.07
C GLY A 77 -28.15 -11.83 -3.42
N ALA A 78 -28.24 -11.75 -2.09
CA ALA A 78 -27.30 -11.02 -1.26
C ALA A 78 -25.86 -11.53 -1.43
N TRP A 79 -24.88 -10.67 -1.14
CA TRP A 79 -23.49 -11.12 -0.94
C TRP A 79 -23.43 -12.31 0.01
N SER A 80 -22.44 -13.18 -0.19
CA SER A 80 -22.16 -14.23 0.78
C SER A 80 -21.74 -13.62 2.12
N ARG A 81 -21.89 -14.37 3.20
CA ARG A 81 -21.48 -13.92 4.53
C ARG A 81 -19.98 -13.62 4.59
N GLU A 82 -19.20 -14.38 3.83
CA GLU A 82 -17.75 -14.24 3.67
C GLU A 82 -17.41 -12.94 2.94
N GLN A 83 -18.09 -12.64 1.82
CA GLN A 83 -17.92 -11.37 1.10
C GLN A 83 -18.24 -10.18 2.01
N PHE A 84 -19.38 -10.22 2.70
CA PHE A 84 -19.79 -9.14 3.61
C PHE A 84 -18.79 -8.94 4.77
N ALA A 85 -18.28 -10.03 5.35
CA ALA A 85 -17.26 -9.96 6.38
C ALA A 85 -15.94 -9.38 5.84
N ALA A 86 -15.54 -9.73 4.61
CA ALA A 86 -14.35 -9.20 3.96
C ALA A 86 -14.47 -7.69 3.69
N GLN A 87 -15.62 -7.21 3.24
CA GLN A 87 -15.87 -5.77 3.05
C GLN A 87 -15.68 -4.98 4.35
N ILE A 88 -16.25 -5.47 5.46
CA ILE A 88 -16.10 -4.85 6.78
C ILE A 88 -14.65 -4.89 7.26
N ALA A 89 -13.97 -6.03 7.09
CA ALA A 89 -12.58 -6.20 7.53
C ALA A 89 -11.61 -5.26 6.77
N ARG A 90 -11.89 -4.96 5.51
CA ARG A 90 -11.03 -4.12 4.66
C ARG A 90 -11.22 -2.64 4.87
N PHE A 91 -12.48 -2.21 4.97
CA PHE A 91 -12.78 -0.79 5.12
C PHE A 91 -14.03 -0.58 5.97
N PRO A 92 -13.89 -0.74 7.31
CA PRO A 92 -15.03 -0.69 8.23
C PRO A 92 -15.73 0.67 8.21
N GLU A 93 -14.98 1.77 8.03
CA GLU A 93 -15.51 3.13 7.96
C GLU A 93 -16.43 3.33 6.75
N GLY A 94 -16.15 2.65 5.64
CA GLY A 94 -16.93 2.69 4.40
C GLY A 94 -18.22 1.90 4.41
N GLN A 95 -18.44 1.05 5.42
CA GLN A 95 -19.64 0.23 5.53
C GLN A 95 -20.60 0.88 6.54
N ILE A 96 -21.64 1.56 6.04
CA ILE A 96 -22.53 2.41 6.82
C ILE A 96 -23.96 1.85 6.74
N CYS A 97 -24.69 1.87 7.84
CA CYS A 97 -26.09 1.48 7.88
C CYS A 97 -26.96 2.39 8.75
N ILE A 98 -28.28 2.28 8.54
CA ILE A 98 -29.29 2.87 9.39
C ILE A 98 -30.06 1.74 10.08
N GLU A 99 -30.05 1.78 11.40
CA GLU A 99 -30.79 0.87 12.27
C GLU A 99 -32.08 1.54 12.78
N ASP A 100 -33.18 0.78 12.84
CA ASP A 100 -34.38 1.14 13.59
C ASP A 100 -34.69 0.06 14.62
N ARG A 101 -34.57 0.41 15.90
CA ARG A 101 -34.86 -0.47 17.06
C ARG A 101 -34.17 -1.84 17.00
N GLY A 102 -32.86 -1.86 16.76
CA GLY A 102 -32.07 -3.10 16.74
C GLY A 102 -32.07 -3.84 15.41
N ARG A 103 -32.73 -3.30 14.38
CA ARG A 103 -32.81 -3.91 13.04
C ARG A 103 -32.21 -2.99 12.00
N VAL A 104 -31.34 -3.51 11.13
CA VAL A 104 -30.83 -2.73 10.00
C VAL A 104 -31.89 -2.62 8.90
N ILE A 105 -32.16 -1.39 8.47
CA ILE A 105 -33.22 -1.05 7.50
C ILE A 105 -32.73 -0.30 6.25
N ALA A 106 -31.47 0.11 6.22
CA ALA A 106 -30.80 0.65 5.04
C ALA A 106 -29.28 0.52 5.18
N ALA A 107 -28.55 0.37 4.08
CA ALA A 107 -27.10 0.29 4.07
C ALA A 107 -26.44 0.95 2.86
N SER A 108 -25.18 1.33 3.03
CA SER A 108 -24.29 1.98 2.09
C SER A 108 -22.92 1.33 2.20
N ASN A 109 -22.44 0.74 1.11
CA ASN A 109 -21.13 0.10 1.06
C ASN A 109 -20.23 0.89 0.09
N ALA A 110 -18.99 1.13 0.51
CA ALA A 110 -18.01 1.87 -0.26
C ALA A 110 -16.60 1.31 -0.04
N LEU A 111 -15.69 1.66 -0.93
CA LEU A 111 -14.25 1.37 -0.84
C LEU A 111 -13.45 2.55 -1.42
N ILE A 112 -12.22 2.74 -0.96
CA ILE A 112 -11.31 3.72 -1.54
C ILE A 112 -10.59 3.05 -2.71
N VAL A 113 -10.50 3.74 -3.84
CA VAL A 113 -9.80 3.27 -5.03
C VAL A 113 -9.03 4.42 -5.68
N ASN A 114 -8.02 4.08 -6.46
CA ASN A 114 -7.45 4.98 -7.46
C ASN A 114 -8.05 4.65 -8.82
N LEU A 115 -9.02 5.47 -9.27
CA LEU A 115 -9.76 5.24 -10.52
C LEU A 115 -8.87 5.18 -11.77
N ARG A 116 -7.66 5.78 -11.73
CA ARG A 116 -6.72 5.72 -12.87
C ARG A 116 -6.34 4.28 -13.21
N HIS A 117 -6.37 3.36 -12.24
CA HIS A 117 -6.05 1.95 -12.46
C HIS A 117 -7.17 1.16 -13.15
N PHE A 118 -8.41 1.66 -13.14
CA PHE A 118 -9.59 0.97 -13.68
C PHE A 118 -10.08 1.58 -15.00
N GLY A 119 -9.70 2.83 -15.27
CA GLY A 119 -10.21 3.59 -16.41
C GLY A 119 -11.73 3.84 -16.32
N ASP A 120 -12.27 4.34 -17.43
CA ASP A 120 -13.63 4.87 -17.49
C ASP A 120 -14.69 3.82 -17.90
N SER A 121 -14.32 2.55 -18.07
CA SER A 121 -15.20 1.49 -18.60
C SER A 121 -15.15 0.21 -17.75
N HIS A 122 -14.76 0.31 -16.48
CA HIS A 122 -14.69 -0.81 -15.56
C HIS A 122 -16.06 -1.43 -15.27
N THR A 123 -16.08 -2.72 -14.96
CA THR A 123 -17.27 -3.44 -14.47
C THR A 123 -17.40 -3.33 -12.95
N TYR A 124 -18.58 -3.67 -12.43
CA TYR A 124 -18.81 -3.75 -10.98
C TYR A 124 -17.93 -4.81 -10.31
N GLU A 125 -17.75 -5.98 -10.93
CA GLU A 125 -16.91 -7.06 -10.39
C GLU A 125 -15.43 -6.67 -10.37
N GLU A 126 -14.93 -6.00 -11.41
CA GLU A 126 -13.54 -5.52 -11.47
C GLU A 126 -13.23 -4.52 -10.37
N VAL A 127 -14.07 -3.50 -10.19
CA VAL A 127 -13.81 -2.44 -9.21
C VAL A 127 -14.07 -2.90 -7.78
N THR A 128 -14.97 -3.86 -7.55
CA THR A 128 -15.24 -4.40 -6.21
C THR A 128 -14.41 -5.64 -5.89
N GLY A 129 -13.65 -6.19 -6.84
CA GLY A 129 -12.92 -7.44 -6.64
C GLY A 129 -13.84 -8.59 -6.28
N ASP A 130 -14.81 -8.87 -7.15
CA ASP A 130 -15.83 -9.91 -7.01
C ASP A 130 -16.64 -9.77 -5.71
N GLY A 131 -16.94 -8.52 -5.30
CA GLY A 131 -17.68 -8.21 -4.08
C GLY A 131 -16.90 -8.39 -2.78
N TYR A 132 -15.63 -8.81 -2.80
CA TYR A 132 -14.80 -8.92 -1.59
C TYR A 132 -14.16 -7.58 -1.19
N PHE A 133 -14.07 -6.60 -2.10
CA PHE A 133 -13.31 -5.35 -2.00
C PHE A 133 -11.79 -5.54 -2.00
N THR A 134 -11.25 -6.51 -2.77
CA THR A 134 -9.78 -6.77 -2.85
C THR A 134 -9.00 -5.60 -3.44
N THR A 135 -9.71 -4.73 -4.14
CA THR A 135 -9.26 -3.51 -4.81
C THR A 135 -9.21 -2.29 -3.88
N HIS A 136 -9.66 -2.42 -2.62
CA HIS A 136 -9.56 -1.34 -1.66
C HIS A 136 -8.12 -0.87 -1.51
N ASP A 137 -7.89 0.41 -1.76
CA ASP A 137 -6.59 1.06 -1.69
C ASP A 137 -6.68 2.26 -0.73
N PRO A 138 -6.13 2.17 0.50
CA PRO A 138 -6.18 3.26 1.45
C PRO A 138 -5.40 4.51 0.98
N HIS A 139 -4.57 4.39 -0.05
CA HIS A 139 -3.85 5.50 -0.68
C HIS A 139 -4.56 6.06 -1.92
N GLY A 140 -5.73 5.55 -2.27
CA GLY A 140 -6.54 6.05 -3.38
C GLY A 140 -7.09 7.46 -3.14
N ASP A 141 -7.54 8.10 -4.22
CA ASP A 141 -8.06 9.48 -4.19
C ASP A 141 -9.60 9.55 -4.28
N THR A 142 -10.26 8.42 -4.49
CA THR A 142 -11.68 8.36 -4.81
C THR A 142 -12.41 7.37 -3.90
N LEU A 143 -13.51 7.81 -3.30
CA LEU A 143 -14.45 6.92 -2.60
C LEU A 143 -15.40 6.30 -3.63
N TYR A 144 -15.23 5.02 -3.93
CA TYR A 144 -16.14 4.29 -4.80
C TYR A 144 -17.37 3.83 -4.03
N GLY A 145 -18.55 4.27 -4.46
CA GLY A 145 -19.83 3.85 -3.90
C GLY A 145 -20.31 2.56 -4.55
N ALA A 146 -20.02 1.41 -3.94
CA ALA A 146 -20.45 0.12 -4.44
C ALA A 146 -21.98 0.00 -4.42
N ASP A 147 -22.60 0.25 -3.26
CA ASP A 147 -24.03 -0.03 -3.10
C ASP A 147 -24.72 0.94 -2.15
N ILE A 148 -26.00 1.23 -2.43
CA ILE A 148 -26.94 1.85 -1.51
C ILE A 148 -28.29 1.15 -1.67
N PHE A 149 -28.83 0.64 -0.58
CA PHE A 149 -30.14 0.01 -0.59
C PHE A 149 -30.93 0.31 0.69
N VAL A 150 -32.25 0.39 0.54
CA VAL A 150 -33.20 0.75 1.59
C VAL A 150 -34.33 -0.27 1.59
N ASP A 151 -34.67 -0.80 2.76
CA ASP A 151 -35.77 -1.75 2.92
C ASP A 151 -37.05 -1.17 2.29
N PRO A 152 -37.75 -1.92 1.40
CA PRO A 152 -38.96 -1.45 0.74
C PRO A 152 -40.02 -0.87 1.68
N ASP A 153 -40.11 -1.36 2.92
CA ASP A 153 -41.11 -0.93 3.90
C ASP A 153 -40.78 0.44 4.51
N TYR A 154 -39.59 1.00 4.26
CA TYR A 154 -39.06 2.22 4.85
C TYR A 154 -38.71 3.32 3.81
N ARG A 155 -39.11 3.13 2.54
CA ARG A 155 -38.73 4.04 1.43
C ARG A 155 -39.25 5.49 1.60
N ASP A 156 -40.35 5.69 2.32
CA ASP A 156 -40.93 7.02 2.55
C ASP A 156 -40.17 7.88 3.58
N LEU A 157 -39.18 7.29 4.28
CA LEU A 157 -38.41 7.98 5.32
C LEU A 157 -37.15 8.71 4.81
N ARG A 158 -36.96 8.78 3.48
CA ARG A 158 -35.80 9.44 2.82
C ARG A 158 -34.44 8.92 3.32
N LEU A 159 -34.36 7.64 3.66
CA LEU A 159 -33.14 7.02 4.21
C LEU A 159 -31.97 7.02 3.21
N GLY A 160 -32.25 6.90 1.92
CA GLY A 160 -31.21 6.99 0.88
C GLY A 160 -30.45 8.32 0.92
N ARG A 161 -31.16 9.44 1.12
CA ARG A 161 -30.52 10.77 1.27
C ARG A 161 -29.58 10.80 2.48
N ARG A 162 -30.02 10.25 3.62
CA ARG A 162 -29.19 10.17 4.83
C ARG A 162 -27.90 9.37 4.59
N LEU A 163 -27.98 8.29 3.81
CA LEU A 163 -26.81 7.48 3.45
C LEU A 163 -25.87 8.22 2.48
N TYR A 164 -26.41 8.95 1.50
CA TYR A 164 -25.59 9.81 0.63
C TYR A 164 -24.88 10.91 1.43
N ASP A 165 -25.59 11.59 2.33
CA ASP A 165 -25.00 12.61 3.21
C ASP A 165 -23.89 12.00 4.08
N ALA A 166 -24.13 10.82 4.68
CA ALA A 166 -23.11 10.11 5.46
C ALA A 166 -21.87 9.74 4.63
N ARG A 167 -22.06 9.32 3.37
CA ARG A 167 -20.97 8.99 2.46
C ARG A 167 -20.18 10.22 2.02
N LYS A 168 -20.86 11.36 1.79
CA LYS A 168 -20.21 12.66 1.53
C LYS A 168 -19.37 13.09 2.72
N THR A 169 -19.91 13.03 3.94
CA THR A 169 -19.16 13.31 5.17
C THR A 169 -17.96 12.38 5.35
N LEU A 170 -18.08 11.08 5.01
CA LEU A 170 -16.94 10.17 5.03
C LEU A 170 -15.86 10.58 4.01
N CYS A 171 -16.25 10.89 2.78
CA CYS A 171 -15.36 11.38 1.73
C CYS A 171 -14.60 12.65 2.17
N GLU A 172 -15.32 13.60 2.78
CA GLU A 172 -14.77 14.83 3.35
C GLU A 172 -13.78 14.54 4.49
N ASN A 173 -14.16 13.70 5.45
CA ASN A 173 -13.33 13.36 6.61
C ASN A 173 -12.03 12.65 6.21
N LEU A 174 -12.07 11.85 5.16
CA LEU A 174 -10.90 11.16 4.61
C LEU A 174 -10.10 12.06 3.65
N ASN A 175 -10.54 13.30 3.41
CA ASN A 175 -9.97 14.23 2.45
C ASN A 175 -9.76 13.58 1.07
N LEU A 176 -10.75 12.83 0.60
CA LEU A 176 -10.76 12.23 -0.73
C LEU A 176 -11.27 13.25 -1.75
N ARG A 177 -10.83 13.14 -3.00
CA ARG A 177 -11.12 14.12 -4.05
C ARG A 177 -12.59 14.11 -4.48
N ARG A 178 -13.23 12.94 -4.44
CA ARG A 178 -14.56 12.70 -5.03
C ARG A 178 -15.17 11.39 -4.59
N ILE A 179 -16.48 11.27 -4.80
CA ILE A 179 -17.21 9.99 -4.78
C ILE A 179 -17.53 9.62 -6.21
N VAL A 180 -17.34 8.36 -6.59
CA VAL A 180 -17.75 7.83 -7.90
C VAL A 180 -18.55 6.55 -7.73
N ALA A 181 -19.54 6.33 -8.59
CA ALA A 181 -20.34 5.09 -8.61
C ALA A 181 -20.92 4.82 -9.99
N GLY A 182 -21.21 3.55 -10.31
CA GLY A 182 -22.07 3.20 -11.44
C GLY A 182 -23.54 3.20 -11.03
N GLY A 183 -24.26 4.27 -11.38
CA GLY A 183 -25.70 4.37 -11.14
C GLY A 183 -26.49 3.54 -12.14
N ARG A 184 -27.13 2.45 -11.67
CA ARG A 184 -28.11 1.70 -12.47
C ARG A 184 -29.21 2.62 -12.98
N ILE A 185 -29.75 2.31 -14.16
CA ILE A 185 -30.85 3.05 -14.80
C ILE A 185 -32.04 2.11 -15.11
N PRO A 186 -32.65 1.50 -14.07
CA PRO A 186 -33.62 0.42 -14.26
C PRO A 186 -34.89 0.84 -15.02
N GLY A 187 -35.20 2.14 -15.09
CA GLY A 187 -36.30 2.64 -15.90
C GLY A 187 -36.06 2.53 -17.41
N TYR A 188 -34.80 2.35 -17.85
CA TYR A 188 -34.41 2.35 -19.25
C TYR A 188 -35.04 1.21 -20.05
N ARG A 189 -35.30 0.02 -19.46
CA ARG A 189 -35.96 -1.11 -20.14
C ARG A 189 -37.24 -0.72 -20.87
N LYS A 190 -38.01 0.24 -20.36
CA LYS A 190 -39.27 0.71 -20.97
C LYS A 190 -39.08 1.54 -22.24
N TYR A 191 -37.87 2.09 -22.45
CA TYR A 191 -37.54 3.03 -23.51
C TYR A 191 -36.46 2.51 -24.46
N ALA A 192 -35.83 1.38 -24.14
CA ALA A 192 -34.67 0.86 -24.84
C ALA A 192 -34.91 0.47 -26.31
N ASP A 193 -36.17 0.32 -26.74
CA ASP A 193 -36.53 0.09 -28.15
C ASP A 193 -36.78 1.41 -28.92
N ARG A 194 -36.77 2.55 -28.23
CA ARG A 194 -37.12 3.87 -28.79
C ARG A 194 -35.97 4.88 -28.72
N MET A 195 -35.02 4.70 -27.82
CA MET A 195 -33.90 5.63 -27.62
C MET A 195 -32.68 4.91 -27.05
N THR A 196 -31.50 5.53 -27.21
CA THR A 196 -30.24 5.05 -26.64
C THR A 196 -30.17 5.33 -25.13
N PRO A 197 -29.28 4.66 -24.36
CA PRO A 197 -29.10 4.93 -22.93
C PRO A 197 -28.64 6.37 -22.68
N VAL A 198 -27.79 6.89 -23.58
CA VAL A 198 -27.33 8.29 -23.56
C VAL A 198 -28.54 9.23 -23.62
N LYS A 199 -29.43 9.03 -24.59
CA LYS A 199 -30.62 9.88 -24.75
C LYS A 199 -31.57 9.77 -23.56
N TYR A 200 -31.75 8.57 -23.02
CA TYR A 200 -32.54 8.34 -21.81
C TYR A 200 -31.98 9.15 -20.62
N ILE A 201 -30.67 9.09 -20.38
CA ILE A 201 -30.01 9.82 -19.31
C ILE A 201 -30.13 11.34 -19.50
N GLU A 202 -30.00 11.85 -20.74
CA GLU A 202 -30.24 13.27 -21.02
C GLU A 202 -31.65 13.72 -20.61
N LEU A 203 -32.67 12.93 -20.95
CA LEU A 203 -34.06 13.23 -20.61
C LEU A 203 -34.30 13.15 -19.10
N VAL A 204 -33.62 12.24 -18.40
CA VAL A 204 -33.66 12.17 -16.93
C VAL A 204 -32.97 13.39 -16.30
N LYS A 205 -31.82 13.82 -16.84
CA LYS A 205 -31.13 15.05 -16.41
C LYS A 205 -31.98 16.31 -16.65
N ALA A 206 -32.72 16.35 -17.75
CA ALA A 206 -33.66 17.42 -18.09
C ALA A 206 -34.99 17.36 -17.31
N GLN A 207 -35.17 16.36 -16.44
CA GLN A 207 -36.41 16.11 -15.67
C GLN A 207 -37.64 15.81 -16.55
N GLU A 208 -37.46 15.47 -17.82
CA GLU A 208 -38.53 15.02 -18.72
C GLU A 208 -38.91 13.55 -18.44
N LEU A 209 -37.95 12.76 -17.97
CA LEU A 209 -38.14 11.40 -17.49
C LEU A 209 -37.71 11.26 -16.04
N ARG A 210 -38.29 10.29 -15.34
CA ARG A 210 -37.90 9.93 -13.97
C ARG A 210 -37.39 8.50 -13.93
N ASP A 211 -36.12 8.34 -13.57
CA ASP A 211 -35.53 7.04 -13.28
C ASP A 211 -35.53 6.79 -11.76
N PRO A 212 -35.89 5.59 -11.28
CA PRO A 212 -35.97 5.30 -9.85
C PRO A 212 -34.65 5.48 -9.09
N VAL A 213 -33.50 5.31 -9.74
CA VAL A 213 -32.17 5.34 -9.13
C VAL A 213 -31.45 6.62 -9.52
N LEU A 214 -31.30 6.89 -10.82
CA LEU A 214 -30.52 8.01 -11.32
C LEU A 214 -31.14 9.36 -10.90
N SER A 215 -32.47 9.50 -10.89
CA SER A 215 -33.08 10.76 -10.44
C SER A 215 -32.78 11.07 -8.97
N ILE A 216 -32.61 10.05 -8.11
CA ILE A 216 -32.23 10.24 -6.71
C ILE A 216 -30.76 10.66 -6.61
N GLN A 217 -29.89 10.02 -7.39
CA GLN A 217 -28.45 10.36 -7.43
C GLN A 217 -28.24 11.81 -7.87
N LEU A 218 -28.89 12.24 -8.95
CA LEU A 218 -28.83 13.62 -9.43
C LEU A 218 -29.37 14.62 -8.39
N ALA A 219 -30.44 14.26 -7.67
CA ALA A 219 -30.98 15.09 -6.59
C ALA A 219 -30.07 15.18 -5.35
N ASN A 220 -29.01 14.35 -5.28
CA ASN A 220 -27.94 14.42 -4.27
C ASN A 220 -26.65 15.00 -4.85
N ASP A 221 -26.75 15.90 -5.83
CA ASP A 221 -25.63 16.65 -6.43
C ASP A 221 -24.60 15.81 -7.18
N PHE A 222 -24.92 14.56 -7.52
CA PHE A 222 -24.07 13.79 -8.43
C PHE A 222 -24.29 14.26 -9.87
N HIS A 223 -23.21 14.30 -10.65
CA HIS A 223 -23.28 14.53 -12.09
C HIS A 223 -22.90 13.26 -12.86
N VAL A 224 -23.53 13.08 -14.02
CA VAL A 224 -23.16 12.00 -14.95
C VAL A 224 -21.91 12.40 -15.72
N LEU A 225 -20.87 11.59 -15.62
CA LEU A 225 -19.65 11.68 -16.42
C LEU A 225 -19.84 11.07 -17.81
N LYS A 226 -20.35 9.83 -17.86
CA LYS A 226 -20.57 9.07 -19.10
C LYS A 226 -21.53 7.91 -18.89
N VAL A 227 -21.87 7.24 -19.97
CA VAL A 227 -22.51 5.91 -19.94
C VAL A 227 -21.44 4.84 -19.90
N ILE A 228 -21.61 3.85 -19.03
CA ILE A 228 -20.85 2.60 -19.03
C ILE A 228 -21.76 1.50 -19.55
N HIS A 229 -21.23 0.71 -20.48
CA HIS A 229 -21.86 -0.48 -21.02
C HIS A 229 -21.29 -1.70 -20.31
N GLU A 230 -22.09 -2.76 -20.18
CA GLU A 230 -21.68 -4.01 -19.53
C GLU A 230 -21.20 -3.83 -18.08
N TYR A 231 -21.69 -2.78 -17.40
CA TYR A 231 -21.29 -2.47 -16.02
C TYR A 231 -21.65 -3.59 -15.04
N GLU A 232 -22.83 -4.19 -15.24
CA GLU A 232 -23.30 -5.37 -14.53
C GLU A 232 -24.09 -6.24 -15.51
N ALA A 233 -23.51 -7.36 -15.92
CA ALA A 233 -24.06 -8.22 -16.96
C ALA A 233 -25.44 -8.79 -16.61
N LYS A 234 -25.73 -8.97 -15.31
CA LYS A 234 -27.01 -9.51 -14.80
C LYS A 234 -28.10 -8.44 -14.69
N ASP A 235 -27.79 -7.16 -14.92
CA ASP A 235 -28.77 -6.08 -14.86
C ASP A 235 -29.67 -6.01 -16.11
N GLN A 236 -30.70 -6.85 -16.12
CA GLN A 236 -31.70 -6.87 -17.20
C GLN A 236 -32.56 -5.60 -17.26
N GLU A 237 -32.73 -4.88 -16.15
CA GLU A 237 -33.56 -3.68 -16.09
C GLU A 237 -32.87 -2.49 -16.76
N SER A 238 -31.55 -2.38 -16.62
CA SER A 238 -30.76 -1.36 -17.31
C SER A 238 -30.16 -1.86 -18.63
N ARG A 239 -30.42 -3.11 -19.04
CA ARG A 239 -29.72 -3.79 -20.16
C ARG A 239 -28.19 -3.71 -20.02
N ALA A 240 -27.68 -3.94 -18.81
CA ALA A 240 -26.28 -3.81 -18.41
C ALA A 240 -25.65 -2.40 -18.59
N ASN A 241 -26.46 -1.36 -18.80
CA ASN A 241 -25.99 0.02 -18.87
C ASN A 241 -26.04 0.69 -17.50
N ALA A 242 -25.06 1.54 -17.20
CA ALA A 242 -25.06 2.40 -16.02
C ALA A 242 -24.63 3.82 -16.37
N ALA A 243 -25.07 4.78 -15.58
CA ALA A 243 -24.51 6.12 -15.59
C ALA A 243 -23.32 6.17 -14.64
N LEU A 244 -22.10 6.41 -15.14
CA LEU A 244 -20.98 6.72 -14.27
C LEU A 244 -21.23 8.09 -13.67
N ILE A 245 -21.44 8.13 -12.36
CA ILE A 245 -21.75 9.35 -11.63
C ILE A 245 -20.60 9.74 -10.71
N GLU A 246 -20.42 11.04 -10.53
CA GLU A 246 -19.41 11.60 -9.66
C GLU A 246 -20.03 12.68 -8.77
N TRP A 247 -19.55 12.78 -7.54
CA TRP A 247 -19.76 13.93 -6.66
C TRP A 247 -18.39 14.50 -6.29
N ILE A 248 -18.19 15.79 -6.54
CA ILE A 248 -16.91 16.47 -6.28
C ILE A 248 -16.87 16.94 -4.83
N ASN A 249 -15.82 16.55 -4.11
CA ASN A 249 -15.56 17.09 -2.79
C ASN A 249 -14.90 18.47 -2.92
N ILE A 250 -15.70 19.54 -2.81
CA ILE A 250 -15.19 20.92 -2.86
C ILE A 250 -14.31 21.30 -1.65
N HIS A 251 -14.36 20.50 -0.57
CA HIS A 251 -13.54 20.67 0.62
C HIS A 251 -12.21 19.92 0.52
N HIS A 252 -12.00 19.13 -0.55
CA HIS A 252 -10.73 18.46 -0.78
C HIS A 252 -9.61 19.49 -0.88
N GLN A 253 -8.72 19.45 0.10
CA GLN A 253 -7.46 20.14 0.03
C GLN A 253 -6.46 19.15 -0.55
N ALA A 254 -5.92 19.47 -1.72
CA ALA A 254 -4.76 18.73 -2.21
C ALA A 254 -3.73 18.81 -1.10
N LYS A 255 -3.44 17.67 -0.45
CA LYS A 255 -2.25 17.59 0.38
C LYS A 255 -1.14 18.04 -0.54
N GLU A 256 -0.40 19.08 -0.15
CA GLU A 256 0.88 19.32 -0.80
C GLU A 256 1.57 17.96 -0.84
N PRO A 257 2.04 17.52 -2.02
CA PRO A 257 2.80 16.29 -2.04
C PRO A 257 3.83 16.44 -0.93
N PRO A 258 3.96 15.46 -0.01
CA PRO A 258 5.08 15.51 0.91
C PRO A 258 6.32 15.83 0.07
N LEU A 259 7.19 16.72 0.56
CA LEU A 259 8.43 17.07 -0.13
C LEU A 259 9.20 15.82 -0.59
N HIS A 260 8.95 14.68 0.06
CA HIS A 260 9.27 13.34 -0.39
C HIS A 260 7.99 12.57 -0.79
N VAL A 261 7.72 12.52 -2.09
CA VAL A 261 6.87 11.47 -2.69
C VAL A 261 7.74 10.22 -2.77
N ASP A 262 7.22 9.05 -2.39
CA ASP A 262 7.85 7.77 -2.72
C ASP A 262 8.08 7.76 -4.23
N ARG A 263 9.33 7.91 -4.65
CA ARG A 263 9.66 8.02 -6.07
C ARG A 263 9.40 6.66 -6.71
N SER A 264 8.51 6.63 -7.70
CA SER A 264 8.34 5.42 -8.51
C SER A 264 9.52 5.20 -9.45
N GLN A 265 10.24 6.26 -9.82
CA GLN A 265 11.48 6.16 -10.58
C GLN A 265 12.68 6.22 -9.64
N VAL A 266 13.49 5.17 -9.63
CA VAL A 266 14.69 5.04 -8.81
C VAL A 266 15.90 4.84 -9.70
N ARG A 267 16.91 5.69 -9.56
CA ARG A 267 18.18 5.52 -10.28
C ARG A 267 19.19 4.79 -9.40
N VAL A 268 19.67 3.64 -9.86
CA VAL A 268 20.67 2.85 -9.14
C VAL A 268 22.02 2.89 -9.84
N GLY A 269 23.08 3.01 -9.04
CA GLY A 269 24.47 2.90 -9.46
C GLY A 269 25.11 1.63 -8.92
N ALA A 270 25.95 0.98 -9.71
CA ALA A 270 26.77 -0.16 -9.31
C ALA A 270 28.23 0.10 -9.69
N ALA A 271 29.11 0.15 -8.69
CA ALA A 271 30.54 0.34 -8.88
C ALA A 271 31.21 -1.01 -9.16
N GLN A 272 31.53 -1.28 -10.42
CA GLN A 272 32.43 -2.39 -10.76
C GLN A 272 33.85 -1.96 -10.48
N TRP A 273 34.35 -2.33 -9.31
CA TRP A 273 35.55 -1.79 -8.71
C TRP A 273 36.81 -2.51 -9.20
N GLN A 274 37.83 -1.77 -9.63
CA GLN A 274 39.12 -2.40 -9.88
C GLN A 274 39.96 -2.45 -8.60
N MET A 275 40.35 -3.66 -8.19
CA MET A 275 41.28 -3.82 -7.09
C MET A 275 42.65 -3.24 -7.46
N ARG A 276 43.08 -2.30 -6.64
CA ARG A 276 44.39 -1.64 -6.70
C ARG A 276 44.87 -1.48 -5.27
N GLN A 277 46.17 -1.57 -5.03
CA GLN A 277 46.71 -1.37 -3.68
C GLN A 277 46.39 0.04 -3.16
N ALA A 278 45.96 0.12 -1.91
CA ALA A 278 45.72 1.37 -1.20
C ALA A 278 46.71 1.45 -0.02
N PRO A 279 47.89 2.09 -0.21
CA PRO A 279 48.94 2.12 0.81
C PRO A 279 48.53 2.93 2.05
N THR A 280 47.52 3.79 1.93
CA THR A 280 46.95 4.56 3.04
C THR A 280 45.44 4.55 2.96
N LEU A 281 44.80 4.79 4.11
CA LEU A 281 43.35 4.93 4.20
C LEU A 281 42.83 6.07 3.31
N ASP A 282 43.57 7.17 3.19
CA ASP A 282 43.16 8.34 2.40
C ASP A 282 43.09 8.03 0.90
N VAL A 283 43.98 7.17 0.38
CA VAL A 283 43.91 6.72 -1.01
C VAL A 283 42.62 5.95 -1.27
N LEU A 284 42.22 5.07 -0.35
CA LEU A 284 40.96 4.35 -0.48
C LEU A 284 39.76 5.30 -0.40
N LYS A 285 39.78 6.25 0.54
CA LYS A 285 38.73 7.27 0.67
C LYS A 285 38.53 8.07 -0.62
N GLN A 286 39.62 8.50 -1.27
CA GLN A 286 39.56 9.20 -2.55
C GLN A 286 38.94 8.35 -3.66
N GLN A 287 39.25 7.04 -3.71
CA GLN A 287 38.64 6.15 -4.70
C GLN A 287 37.14 5.94 -4.44
N ILE A 288 36.73 5.83 -3.18
CA ILE A 288 35.31 5.76 -2.80
C ILE A 288 34.59 7.05 -3.22
N GLU A 289 35.14 8.21 -2.84
CA GLU A 289 34.56 9.52 -3.12
C GLU A 289 34.42 9.76 -4.63
N TYR A 290 35.39 9.33 -5.45
CA TYR A 290 35.27 9.39 -6.90
C TYR A 290 34.00 8.70 -7.42
N PHE A 291 33.73 7.46 -7.00
CA PHE A 291 32.52 6.76 -7.44
C PHE A 291 31.26 7.44 -6.89
N VAL A 292 31.26 7.84 -5.62
CA VAL A 292 30.11 8.55 -5.02
C VAL A 292 29.80 9.85 -5.76
N ASP A 293 30.81 10.67 -6.06
CA ASP A 293 30.68 11.91 -6.82
C ASP A 293 30.15 11.66 -8.23
N VAL A 294 30.68 10.65 -8.94
CA VAL A 294 30.18 10.27 -10.27
C VAL A 294 28.69 9.91 -10.19
N PHE A 295 28.30 8.98 -9.32
CA PHE A 295 26.90 8.55 -9.23
C PHE A 295 25.96 9.68 -8.77
N ALA A 296 26.40 10.50 -7.82
CA ALA A 296 25.65 11.68 -7.38
C ALA A 296 25.52 12.74 -8.48
N GLY A 297 26.56 12.96 -9.28
CA GLY A 297 26.54 13.84 -10.45
C GLY A 297 25.53 13.41 -11.52
N TYR A 298 25.33 12.09 -11.67
CA TYR A 298 24.25 11.52 -12.48
C TYR A 298 22.92 11.38 -11.73
N LYS A 299 22.79 11.96 -10.53
CA LYS A 299 21.56 11.95 -9.71
C LYS A 299 21.07 10.56 -9.36
N ALA A 300 21.98 9.61 -9.12
CA ALA A 300 21.61 8.31 -8.60
C ALA A 300 21.02 8.43 -7.19
N ASP A 301 20.01 7.60 -6.91
CA ASP A 301 19.42 7.46 -5.59
C ASP A 301 20.23 6.51 -4.71
N PHE A 302 20.81 5.48 -5.33
CA PHE A 302 21.69 4.52 -4.66
C PHE A 302 23.02 4.35 -5.40
N VAL A 303 24.08 4.08 -4.65
CA VAL A 303 25.31 3.45 -5.16
C VAL A 303 25.60 2.17 -4.38
N LEU A 304 25.87 1.08 -5.11
CA LEU A 304 26.34 -0.19 -4.56
C LEU A 304 27.85 -0.34 -4.79
N PHE A 305 28.59 -0.62 -3.72
CA PHE A 305 29.99 -1.05 -3.76
C PHE A 305 30.11 -2.59 -3.71
N PRO A 306 31.25 -3.18 -4.11
CA PRO A 306 31.47 -4.63 -4.02
C PRO A 306 31.70 -5.17 -2.61
N GLU A 307 31.58 -6.48 -2.47
CA GLU A 307 32.01 -7.19 -1.26
C GLU A 307 33.52 -6.98 -1.06
N PHE A 308 33.92 -6.70 0.18
CA PHE A 308 35.31 -6.49 0.58
C PHE A 308 36.11 -5.48 -0.25
N PHE A 309 35.47 -4.41 -0.72
CA PHE A 309 36.14 -3.32 -1.43
C PHE A 309 37.26 -2.62 -0.60
N THR A 310 37.36 -2.92 0.71
CA THR A 310 38.40 -2.41 1.63
C THR A 310 39.70 -3.20 1.63
N PHE A 311 39.72 -4.38 1.02
CA PHE A 311 40.89 -5.25 0.92
C PHE A 311 42.15 -4.65 0.28
N PRO A 312 42.08 -3.63 -0.60
CA PRO A 312 43.22 -2.81 -0.97
C PRO A 312 44.14 -2.36 0.19
N LEU A 313 43.60 -2.20 1.41
CA LEU A 313 44.35 -1.79 2.59
C LEU A 313 45.25 -2.89 3.18
N MET A 314 45.05 -4.15 2.80
CA MET A 314 45.84 -5.28 3.31
C MET A 314 47.33 -5.18 2.99
N VAL A 315 47.71 -4.40 1.99
CA VAL A 315 49.11 -4.12 1.66
C VAL A 315 49.91 -3.53 2.84
N GLN A 316 49.23 -2.97 3.84
CA GLN A 316 49.85 -2.41 5.05
C GLN A 316 50.19 -3.47 6.12
N PHE A 317 49.68 -4.70 5.99
CA PHE A 317 49.76 -5.72 7.04
C PHE A 317 50.54 -6.95 6.59
N ASN A 318 51.14 -7.63 7.57
CA ASN A 318 51.80 -8.90 7.33
C ASN A 318 50.76 -9.99 7.02
N GLN A 319 50.92 -10.66 5.88
CA GLN A 319 49.99 -11.69 5.40
C GLN A 319 50.31 -13.09 5.92
N ASP A 320 51.41 -13.28 6.67
CA ASP A 320 51.79 -14.58 7.26
C ASP A 320 50.72 -15.19 8.20
N ASN A 321 49.76 -14.38 8.65
CA ASN A 321 48.60 -14.81 9.45
C ASN A 321 47.30 -14.20 8.89
N PRO A 322 46.63 -14.87 7.94
CA PRO A 322 45.46 -14.32 7.26
C PRO A 322 44.29 -13.91 8.17
N PRO A 323 43.92 -14.69 9.21
CA PRO A 323 42.91 -14.24 10.19
C PRO A 323 43.29 -12.93 10.89
N GLN A 324 44.57 -12.72 11.19
CA GLN A 324 45.01 -11.47 11.82
C GLN A 324 44.96 -10.31 10.83
N ALA A 325 45.40 -10.51 9.58
CA ALA A 325 45.36 -9.48 8.54
C ALA A 325 43.93 -8.94 8.32
N ILE A 326 42.91 -9.81 8.30
CA ILE A 326 41.51 -9.37 8.18
C ILE A 326 41.04 -8.59 9.41
N ARG A 327 41.46 -8.98 10.63
CA ARG A 327 41.16 -8.21 11.84
C ARG A 327 41.83 -6.84 11.82
N ASP A 328 43.04 -6.75 11.26
CA ASP A 328 43.75 -5.49 11.12
C ASP A 328 43.02 -4.57 10.13
N VAL A 329 42.51 -5.10 9.00
CA VAL A 329 41.63 -4.34 8.09
C VAL A 329 40.34 -3.91 8.78
N ALA A 330 39.75 -4.76 9.61
CA ALA A 330 38.52 -4.45 10.35
C ALA A 330 38.68 -3.24 11.30
N THR A 331 39.91 -2.87 11.69
CA THR A 331 40.15 -1.66 12.49
C THR A 331 39.78 -0.38 11.74
N PHE A 332 39.76 -0.39 10.40
CA PHE A 332 39.39 0.77 9.58
C PHE A 332 37.88 0.90 9.35
N THR A 333 37.08 -0.13 9.64
CA THR A 333 35.67 -0.20 9.24
C THR A 333 34.84 0.93 9.82
N GLU A 334 35.03 1.29 11.09
CA GLU A 334 34.28 2.38 11.71
C GLU A 334 34.62 3.74 11.06
N THR A 335 35.91 4.00 10.82
CA THR A 335 36.37 5.23 10.15
C THR A 335 35.86 5.32 8.70
N LEU A 336 35.79 4.20 7.99
CA LEU A 336 35.24 4.15 6.63
C LEU A 336 33.73 4.35 6.63
N ARG A 337 33.00 3.72 7.56
CA ARG A 337 31.55 3.93 7.73
C ARG A 337 31.22 5.39 7.97
N GLU A 338 31.93 6.06 8.89
CA GLU A 338 31.74 7.50 9.18
C GLU A 338 32.04 8.37 7.96
N HIS A 339 33.14 8.09 7.26
CA HIS A 339 33.49 8.82 6.04
C HIS A 339 32.43 8.64 4.96
N MET A 340 32.00 7.41 4.66
CA MET A 340 30.97 7.16 3.67
C MET A 340 29.61 7.74 4.07
N LEU A 341 29.29 7.82 5.37
CA LEU A 341 28.08 8.51 5.84
C LEU A 341 28.16 10.01 5.59
N SER A 342 29.33 10.61 5.80
CA SER A 342 29.57 12.02 5.45
C SER A 342 29.43 12.28 3.95
N LEU A 343 29.83 11.32 3.11
CA LEU A 343 29.63 11.37 1.66
C LEU A 343 28.15 11.24 1.31
N ALA A 344 27.41 10.29 1.90
CA ALA A 344 25.98 10.10 1.67
C ALA A 344 25.18 11.41 1.94
N LEU A 345 25.51 12.11 3.03
CA LEU A 345 24.96 13.42 3.37
C LEU A 345 25.37 14.51 2.37
N SER A 346 26.67 14.66 2.11
CA SER A 346 27.21 15.77 1.31
C SER A 346 26.80 15.69 -0.16
N TYR A 347 26.74 14.47 -0.71
CA TYR A 347 26.36 14.18 -2.08
C TYR A 347 24.87 13.87 -2.25
N ASN A 348 24.11 13.83 -1.15
CA ASN A 348 22.67 13.55 -1.14
C ASN A 348 22.33 12.25 -1.89
N ILE A 349 22.97 11.14 -1.52
CA ILE A 349 22.83 9.81 -2.15
C ILE A 349 22.84 8.71 -1.08
N ASN A 350 22.05 7.65 -1.25
CA ASN A 350 22.12 6.48 -0.38
C ASN A 350 23.28 5.57 -0.83
N ILE A 351 24.08 5.07 0.11
CA ILE A 351 25.23 4.21 -0.17
C ILE A 351 25.01 2.84 0.44
N VAL A 352 24.97 1.81 -0.42
CA VAL A 352 25.10 0.42 -0.02
C VAL A 352 26.58 0.08 -0.08
N ALA A 353 27.22 0.14 1.09
CA ALA A 353 28.68 0.13 1.25
C ALA A 353 29.28 -1.28 1.11
N GLY A 354 28.87 -2.01 0.07
CA GLY A 354 29.44 -3.29 -0.32
C GLY A 354 29.55 -4.25 0.84
N SER A 355 30.76 -4.63 1.21
CA SER A 355 30.96 -5.15 2.55
C SER A 355 32.36 -4.90 3.11
N MET A 356 32.46 -4.98 4.44
CA MET A 356 33.69 -4.78 5.21
C MET A 356 33.78 -5.81 6.33
N PRO A 357 34.99 -6.24 6.72
CA PRO A 357 35.17 -7.07 7.90
C PRO A 357 34.91 -6.24 9.17
N VAL A 358 34.20 -6.81 10.14
CA VAL A 358 33.91 -6.20 11.45
C VAL A 358 34.30 -7.17 12.54
N TYR A 359 35.07 -6.70 13.52
CA TYR A 359 35.49 -7.50 14.67
C TYR A 359 35.06 -6.82 15.97
N ASP A 360 34.21 -7.51 16.76
CA ASP A 360 33.69 -7.00 18.05
C ASP A 360 34.51 -7.47 19.27
N GLY A 361 35.67 -8.10 19.03
CA GLY A 361 36.49 -8.73 20.07
C GLY A 361 36.15 -10.20 20.33
N GLN A 362 35.03 -10.70 19.79
CA GLN A 362 34.60 -12.10 19.94
C GLN A 362 34.39 -12.79 18.59
N ALA A 363 33.72 -12.13 17.65
CA ALA A 363 33.37 -12.67 16.35
C ALA A 363 33.82 -11.71 15.23
N LEU A 364 34.46 -12.29 14.21
CA LEU A 364 34.74 -11.62 12.95
C LEU A 364 33.57 -11.88 12.00
N ARG A 365 32.94 -10.82 11.48
CA ARG A 365 31.78 -10.91 10.58
C ARG A 365 32.01 -10.08 9.33
N ASN A 366 31.31 -10.44 8.26
CA ASN A 366 31.25 -9.69 7.01
C ASN A 366 29.97 -8.83 7.03
N ALA A 367 30.11 -7.51 6.92
CA ALA A 367 29.01 -6.57 7.13
C ALA A 367 28.86 -5.59 5.96
N CYS A 368 27.64 -5.43 5.48
CA CYS A 368 27.25 -4.36 4.56
C CYS A 368 26.54 -3.26 5.34
N TYR A 369 27.01 -2.03 5.21
CA TYR A 369 26.35 -0.87 5.80
C TYR A 369 25.47 -0.17 4.75
N LEU A 370 24.23 0.11 5.14
CA LEU A 370 23.35 1.03 4.42
C LEU A 370 23.51 2.41 5.04
N LEU A 371 24.03 3.37 4.29
CA LEU A 371 24.24 4.75 4.73
C LEU A 371 23.27 5.63 3.97
N ARG A 372 22.31 6.22 4.69
CA ARG A 372 21.24 7.00 4.06
C ARG A 372 21.65 8.46 3.92
N ARG A 373 21.11 9.12 2.89
CA ARG A 373 21.34 10.55 2.64
C ARG A 373 20.72 11.49 3.68
N ASP A 374 19.94 10.94 4.63
CA ASP A 374 19.42 11.65 5.81
C ASP A 374 20.37 11.60 7.02
N GLY A 375 21.50 10.89 6.91
CA GLY A 375 22.49 10.75 7.98
C GLY A 375 22.26 9.57 8.92
N THR A 376 21.21 8.78 8.71
CA THR A 376 21.01 7.50 9.42
C THR A 376 21.78 6.37 8.73
N TRP A 377 22.01 5.28 9.46
CA TRP A 377 22.61 4.09 8.88
C TRP A 377 22.10 2.82 9.55
N ASP A 378 22.19 1.73 8.80
CA ASP A 378 21.87 0.36 9.24
C ASP A 378 22.96 -0.60 8.78
N VAL A 379 22.90 -1.85 9.26
CA VAL A 379 23.84 -2.91 8.91
C VAL A 379 23.11 -4.22 8.60
N GLN A 380 23.59 -4.93 7.58
CA GLN A 380 23.24 -6.31 7.30
C GLN A 380 24.52 -7.15 7.34
N TYR A 381 24.54 -8.15 8.22
CA TYR A 381 25.63 -9.12 8.28
C TYR A 381 25.38 -10.24 7.26
N LYS A 382 26.45 -10.76 6.66
CA LYS A 382 26.42 -11.94 5.80
C LYS A 382 25.96 -13.13 6.61
N ILE A 383 24.91 -13.82 6.16
CA ILE A 383 24.33 -14.94 6.92
C ILE A 383 25.10 -16.23 6.59
N HIS A 384 25.28 -16.50 5.30
CA HIS A 384 25.98 -17.68 4.80
C HIS A 384 27.43 -17.35 4.48
N VAL A 385 28.31 -17.65 5.44
CA VAL A 385 29.76 -17.54 5.27
C VAL A 385 30.23 -18.68 4.36
N THR A 386 31.12 -18.37 3.40
CA THR A 386 31.67 -19.41 2.51
C THR A 386 32.64 -20.32 3.28
N PRO A 387 32.86 -21.57 2.80
CA PRO A 387 33.82 -22.47 3.43
C PRO A 387 35.23 -21.86 3.57
N ASP A 388 35.68 -21.10 2.58
CA ASP A 388 36.99 -20.45 2.58
C ASP A 388 37.04 -19.29 3.59
N GLU A 389 36.02 -18.43 3.65
CA GLU A 389 35.92 -17.36 4.65
C GLU A 389 35.93 -17.91 6.09
N ALA A 390 35.22 -19.03 6.32
CA ALA A 390 35.17 -19.66 7.64
C ALA A 390 36.50 -20.33 8.00
N SER A 391 37.10 -21.09 7.08
CA SER A 391 38.32 -21.87 7.36
C SER A 391 39.59 -21.03 7.39
N TYR A 392 39.71 -20.06 6.47
CA TYR A 392 40.93 -19.31 6.26
C TYR A 392 40.99 -18.02 7.09
N TRP A 393 39.84 -17.39 7.35
CA TRP A 393 39.76 -16.12 8.10
C TRP A 393 39.01 -16.25 9.43
N GLY A 394 38.24 -17.31 9.64
CA GLY A 394 37.46 -17.50 10.86
C GLY A 394 36.20 -16.63 10.94
N LEU A 395 35.59 -16.30 9.78
CA LEU A 395 34.34 -15.54 9.77
C LEU A 395 33.17 -16.34 10.33
N GLN A 396 32.27 -15.61 10.99
CA GLN A 396 31.01 -16.12 11.52
C GLN A 396 29.84 -15.40 10.85
N GLY A 397 28.74 -16.14 10.63
CA GLY A 397 27.53 -15.62 10.01
C GLY A 397 26.72 -14.75 10.96
N GLY A 398 25.93 -13.86 10.37
CA GLY A 398 24.88 -13.11 11.06
C GLY A 398 23.65 -13.95 11.36
N ASP A 399 22.82 -13.47 12.27
CA ASP A 399 21.61 -14.13 12.77
C ASP A 399 20.34 -13.31 12.56
N GLU A 400 20.39 -12.30 11.69
CA GLU A 400 19.27 -11.41 11.38
C GLU A 400 19.14 -11.14 9.88
N LEU A 401 17.90 -11.01 9.43
CA LEU A 401 17.53 -10.68 8.05
C LEU A 401 16.53 -9.53 8.08
N ARG A 402 16.83 -8.42 7.42
CA ARG A 402 16.04 -7.17 7.49
C ARG A 402 15.67 -6.63 6.11
N VAL A 403 14.50 -6.00 6.02
CA VAL A 403 14.15 -5.08 4.93
C VAL A 403 14.33 -3.67 5.48
N PHE A 404 14.93 -2.80 4.68
CA PHE A 404 15.22 -1.42 5.05
C PHE A 404 14.29 -0.48 4.29
N ASP A 405 13.53 0.34 5.02
CA ASP A 405 12.79 1.45 4.43
C ASP A 405 13.77 2.58 4.08
N THR A 406 13.56 3.21 2.91
CA THR A 406 14.34 4.34 2.40
C THR A 406 13.42 5.31 1.66
N ASP A 407 13.93 6.50 1.32
CA ASP A 407 13.25 7.51 0.49
C ASP A 407 13.10 7.10 -0.99
N ALA A 408 13.75 6.01 -1.40
CA ALA A 408 13.78 5.51 -2.77
C ALA A 408 13.41 4.02 -2.86
N GLY A 409 12.48 3.57 -1.99
CA GLY A 409 11.89 2.24 -1.99
C GLY A 409 12.38 1.33 -0.87
N ARG A 410 11.70 0.19 -0.69
CA ARG A 410 12.08 -0.84 0.29
C ARG A 410 13.17 -1.74 -0.27
N ILE A 411 14.29 -1.79 0.44
CA ILE A 411 15.48 -2.50 -0.02
C ILE A 411 15.84 -3.69 0.88
N GLY A 412 16.52 -4.66 0.29
CA GLY A 412 17.15 -5.77 1.00
C GLY A 412 18.60 -5.90 0.55
N ILE A 413 19.45 -6.45 1.42
CA ILE A 413 20.86 -6.67 1.13
C ILE A 413 21.15 -8.16 1.39
N LEU A 414 21.78 -8.83 0.43
CA LEU A 414 22.28 -10.20 0.57
C LEU A 414 23.73 -10.22 0.10
N ILE A 415 24.67 -10.61 0.97
CA ILE A 415 26.09 -10.50 0.66
C ILE A 415 26.55 -11.78 -0.03
N CYS A 416 26.91 -11.66 -1.31
CA CYS A 416 27.56 -12.69 -2.10
C CYS A 416 26.83 -14.03 -2.04
N TYR A 417 27.39 -14.99 -1.31
CA TYR A 417 26.88 -16.35 -1.16
C TYR A 417 25.43 -16.41 -0.67
N ASP A 418 24.96 -15.39 0.07
CA ASP A 418 23.57 -15.30 0.53
C ASP A 418 22.55 -15.35 -0.63
N VAL A 419 22.87 -14.85 -1.82
CA VAL A 419 21.93 -14.83 -2.95
C VAL A 419 21.65 -16.24 -3.50
N GLU A 420 22.57 -17.19 -3.28
CA GLU A 420 22.44 -18.58 -3.73
C GLU A 420 21.33 -19.32 -2.97
N PHE A 421 20.87 -18.79 -1.82
CA PHE A 421 19.82 -19.37 -0.98
C PHE A 421 18.46 -18.72 -1.28
N PRO A 422 17.49 -19.42 -1.91
CA PRO A 422 16.21 -18.84 -2.34
C PRO A 422 15.30 -18.40 -1.18
N GLU A 423 15.51 -18.92 0.03
CA GLU A 423 14.69 -18.66 1.20
C GLU A 423 14.83 -17.21 1.69
N LEU A 424 16.05 -16.66 1.72
CA LEU A 424 16.31 -15.31 2.20
C LEU A 424 15.55 -14.24 1.40
N PRO A 425 15.68 -14.15 0.05
CA PRO A 425 14.94 -13.17 -0.73
C PRO A 425 13.43 -13.45 -0.70
N ARG A 426 12.98 -14.70 -0.53
CA ARG A 426 11.55 -15.00 -0.36
C ARG A 426 11.00 -14.39 0.92
N ILE A 427 11.72 -14.49 2.04
CA ILE A 427 11.33 -13.88 3.31
C ILE A 427 11.36 -12.34 3.21
N LEU A 428 12.36 -11.78 2.53
CA LEU A 428 12.41 -10.33 2.27
C LEU A 428 11.23 -9.87 1.41
N ALA A 429 10.85 -10.63 0.39
CA ALA A 429 9.69 -10.34 -0.46
C ALA A 429 8.37 -10.34 0.32
N GLU A 430 8.20 -11.26 1.28
CA GLU A 430 7.04 -11.26 2.20
C GLU A 430 6.96 -9.98 3.04
N ARG A 431 8.10 -9.31 3.26
CA ARG A 431 8.22 -8.05 3.99
C ARG A 431 8.23 -6.82 3.07
N GLY A 432 7.86 -6.99 1.80
CA GLY A 432 7.65 -5.87 0.87
C GLY A 432 8.90 -5.39 0.14
N LEU A 433 9.91 -6.25 -0.03
CA LEU A 433 11.11 -5.98 -0.85
C LEU A 433 10.74 -5.49 -2.27
N GLN A 434 11.43 -4.44 -2.72
CA GLN A 434 11.35 -3.91 -4.08
C GLN A 434 12.71 -3.95 -4.80
N LEU A 435 13.80 -3.63 -4.08
CA LEU A 435 15.17 -3.59 -4.59
C LEU A 435 16.06 -4.50 -3.74
N LEU A 436 16.76 -5.44 -4.37
CA LEU A 436 17.73 -6.32 -3.71
C LEU A 436 19.15 -5.94 -4.15
N PHE A 437 20.00 -5.61 -3.20
CA PHE A 437 21.41 -5.32 -3.44
C PHE A 437 22.27 -6.53 -3.07
N VAL A 438 23.13 -6.94 -3.99
CA VAL A 438 24.00 -8.11 -3.85
C VAL A 438 25.44 -7.72 -4.15
N PRO A 439 26.18 -7.21 -3.15
CA PRO A 439 27.63 -7.07 -3.29
C PRO A 439 28.26 -8.46 -3.28
N TYR A 440 29.22 -8.72 -4.19
CA TYR A 440 29.91 -10.00 -4.26
C TYR A 440 31.40 -9.86 -4.54
N TRP A 441 32.14 -10.91 -4.21
CA TRP A 441 33.55 -11.06 -4.54
C TRP A 441 33.80 -12.48 -5.04
N THR A 442 34.31 -12.59 -6.28
CA THR A 442 34.54 -13.88 -6.95
C THR A 442 35.83 -13.86 -7.76
N ASP A 443 36.53 -14.98 -7.79
CA ASP A 443 37.82 -15.18 -8.46
C ASP A 443 37.67 -15.58 -9.96
N THR A 444 36.67 -16.41 -10.24
CA THR A 444 36.48 -17.10 -11.51
C THR A 444 35.13 -16.77 -12.13
N LYS A 445 35.03 -16.90 -13.46
CA LYS A 445 33.77 -16.80 -14.18
C LYS A 445 32.72 -17.79 -13.66
N ASN A 446 33.14 -19.00 -13.27
CA ASN A 446 32.21 -20.02 -12.75
C ASN A 446 31.56 -19.59 -11.42
N ALA A 447 32.34 -18.98 -10.53
CA ALA A 447 31.82 -18.44 -9.28
C ALA A 447 30.88 -17.25 -9.55
N TYR A 448 31.27 -16.33 -10.43
CA TYR A 448 30.42 -15.23 -10.86
C TYR A 448 29.09 -15.72 -11.46
N GLU A 449 29.10 -16.71 -12.35
CA GLU A 449 27.87 -17.21 -12.96
C GLU A 449 26.91 -17.80 -11.92
N ARG A 450 27.38 -18.41 -10.82
CA ARG A 450 26.47 -18.85 -9.74
C ARG A 450 25.74 -17.66 -9.11
N VAL A 451 26.48 -16.63 -8.71
CA VAL A 451 25.92 -15.40 -8.14
C VAL A 451 24.95 -14.76 -9.14
N ARG A 452 25.39 -14.57 -10.39
CA ARG A 452 24.62 -13.95 -11.47
C ARG A 452 23.30 -14.67 -11.72
N ARG A 453 23.34 -15.99 -11.90
CA ARG A 453 22.14 -16.79 -12.23
C ARG A 453 21.17 -16.85 -11.05
N CYS A 454 21.68 -17.00 -9.83
CA CYS A 454 20.83 -16.95 -8.65
C CYS A 454 20.19 -15.57 -8.48
N ALA A 455 20.95 -14.49 -8.62
CA ALA A 455 20.43 -13.12 -8.56
C ALA A 455 19.33 -12.85 -9.60
N GLN A 456 19.54 -13.29 -10.85
CA GLN A 456 18.53 -13.17 -11.90
C GLN A 456 17.27 -13.99 -11.58
N ALA A 457 17.43 -15.20 -11.04
CA ALA A 457 16.30 -15.99 -10.55
C ALA A 457 15.56 -15.27 -9.42
N ARG A 458 16.27 -14.59 -8.48
CA ARG A 458 15.63 -13.86 -7.38
C ARG A 458 14.76 -12.71 -7.87
N ALA A 459 15.19 -12.00 -8.92
CA ALA A 459 14.41 -10.93 -9.53
C ALA A 459 13.06 -11.44 -10.06
N ILE A 460 13.09 -12.59 -10.72
CA ILE A 460 11.91 -13.23 -11.34
C ILE A 460 11.00 -13.86 -10.27
N GLU A 461 11.57 -14.69 -9.40
CA GLU A 461 10.81 -15.47 -8.40
C GLU A 461 10.13 -14.59 -7.35
N ASN A 462 10.74 -13.45 -7.02
CA ASN A 462 10.27 -12.54 -5.97
C ASN A 462 9.70 -11.23 -6.50
N GLU A 463 9.60 -11.08 -7.82
CA GLU A 463 9.01 -9.91 -8.48
C GLU A 463 9.61 -8.60 -7.91
N CYS A 464 10.94 -8.51 -7.94
CA CYS A 464 11.74 -7.39 -7.47
C CYS A 464 12.91 -7.10 -8.43
N TYR A 465 13.51 -5.93 -8.31
CA TYR A 465 14.76 -5.62 -9.00
C TYR A 465 15.95 -6.13 -8.20
N VAL A 466 16.99 -6.61 -8.88
CA VAL A 466 18.22 -7.11 -8.23
C VAL A 466 19.43 -6.44 -8.84
N ILE A 467 20.24 -5.79 -8.01
CA ILE A 467 21.46 -5.07 -8.40
C ILE A 467 22.64 -5.85 -7.85
N ILE A 468 23.54 -6.27 -8.73
CA ILE A 468 24.77 -6.98 -8.33
C ILE A 468 26.00 -6.20 -8.76
N THR A 469 27.03 -6.22 -7.92
CA THR A 469 28.34 -5.70 -8.32
C THR A 469 29.46 -6.42 -7.57
N GLY A 470 30.58 -6.57 -8.27
CA GLY A 470 31.78 -7.18 -7.75
C GLY A 470 33.03 -6.39 -8.11
N SER A 471 34.17 -6.97 -7.75
CA SER A 471 35.48 -6.40 -8.05
C SER A 471 36.14 -7.11 -9.23
N VAL A 472 37.00 -6.38 -9.95
CA VAL A 472 37.77 -6.83 -11.11
C VAL A 472 39.26 -6.60 -10.90
N GLY A 473 40.07 -7.25 -11.73
CA GLY A 473 41.53 -7.12 -11.67
C GLY A 473 42.13 -8.06 -10.65
N ASN A 474 43.18 -7.61 -9.96
CA ASN A 474 43.97 -8.40 -9.04
C ASN A 474 44.67 -7.51 -8.02
N LEU A 475 45.06 -8.10 -6.89
CA LEU A 475 45.82 -7.41 -5.85
C LEU A 475 47.15 -8.13 -5.63
N PRO A 476 48.23 -7.72 -6.31
CA PRO A 476 49.53 -8.37 -6.16
C PRO A 476 50.03 -8.35 -4.73
N ASN A 477 50.73 -9.41 -4.31
CA ASN A 477 51.33 -9.58 -2.99
C ASN A 477 50.33 -9.63 -1.81
N VAL A 478 49.08 -9.95 -2.09
CA VAL A 478 48.06 -10.25 -1.08
C VAL A 478 47.55 -11.67 -1.33
N GLU A 479 47.75 -12.56 -0.35
CA GLU A 479 47.40 -13.97 -0.47
C GLU A 479 45.89 -14.15 -0.69
N ASN A 480 45.51 -15.09 -1.56
CA ASN A 480 44.12 -15.34 -2.01
C ASN A 480 43.45 -14.17 -2.78
N MET A 481 44.22 -13.23 -3.36
CA MET A 481 43.68 -12.13 -4.19
C MET A 481 44.32 -12.00 -5.57
N ASP A 482 44.69 -13.15 -6.14
CA ASP A 482 45.46 -13.24 -7.38
C ASP A 482 44.67 -12.85 -8.63
N ILE A 483 43.37 -13.17 -8.68
CA ILE A 483 42.47 -12.87 -9.80
C ILE A 483 41.05 -12.60 -9.30
N GLN A 484 40.32 -11.77 -10.04
CA GLN A 484 38.92 -11.46 -9.76
C GLN A 484 38.12 -11.39 -11.06
N TYR A 485 36.87 -11.82 -10.97
CA TYR A 485 35.93 -11.78 -12.07
C TYR A 485 34.64 -11.08 -11.63
N SER A 486 34.21 -10.08 -12.40
CA SER A 486 32.93 -9.41 -12.17
C SER A 486 32.35 -8.89 -13.48
N GLN A 487 31.03 -8.91 -13.52
CA GLN A 487 30.22 -8.09 -14.40
C GLN A 487 29.06 -7.56 -13.55
N ALA A 488 29.07 -6.27 -13.25
CA ALA A 488 27.96 -5.61 -12.58
C ALA A 488 26.72 -5.66 -13.47
N SER A 489 25.57 -5.96 -12.90
CA SER A 489 24.32 -6.12 -13.63
C SER A 489 23.11 -5.69 -12.80
N VAL A 490 22.06 -5.25 -13.50
CA VAL A 490 20.76 -4.95 -12.91
C VAL A 490 19.72 -5.86 -13.57
N PHE A 491 19.11 -6.73 -12.78
CA PHE A 491 18.10 -7.68 -13.21
C PHE A 491 16.70 -7.20 -12.89
N THR A 492 15.76 -7.58 -13.74
CA THR A 492 14.34 -7.25 -13.61
C THR A 492 13.52 -8.53 -13.43
N PRO A 493 12.24 -8.41 -13.03
CA PRO A 493 11.27 -9.45 -13.32
C PRO A 493 11.17 -9.72 -14.85
N SER A 494 10.48 -10.80 -15.21
CA SER A 494 10.33 -11.26 -16.59
C SER A 494 8.87 -11.31 -16.99
N ASP A 495 8.32 -10.19 -17.46
CA ASP A 495 6.97 -10.08 -18.02
C ASP A 495 6.90 -8.88 -18.99
N TYR A 496 5.77 -8.65 -19.68
CA TYR A 496 5.60 -7.62 -20.71
C TYR A 496 6.10 -6.20 -20.36
N PRO A 497 5.97 -5.69 -19.11
CA PRO A 497 6.49 -4.37 -18.76
C PRO A 497 8.04 -4.28 -18.69
N PHE A 498 8.73 -5.42 -18.74
CA PHE A 498 10.17 -5.55 -18.52
C PHE A 498 10.93 -6.03 -19.78
N PRO A 499 12.26 -5.88 -19.82
CA PRO A 499 13.08 -6.43 -20.90
C PRO A 499 12.91 -7.95 -21.06
N HIS A 500 12.92 -8.40 -22.32
CA HIS A 500 12.70 -9.81 -22.67
C HIS A 500 13.70 -10.80 -22.06
N ASP A 501 14.91 -10.35 -21.75
CA ASP A 501 16.02 -11.11 -21.19
C ASP A 501 16.14 -10.93 -19.66
N ALA A 502 15.19 -10.22 -19.04
CA ALA A 502 15.16 -9.89 -17.61
C ALA A 502 16.40 -9.12 -17.13
N ILE A 503 17.00 -8.31 -18.01
CA ILE A 503 18.21 -7.52 -17.76
C ILE A 503 17.93 -6.06 -18.10
N ALA A 504 18.05 -5.16 -17.12
CA ALA A 504 17.95 -3.72 -17.34
C ALA A 504 19.26 -3.13 -17.85
N ALA A 505 20.40 -3.56 -17.29
CA ALA A 505 21.73 -3.07 -17.66
C ALA A 505 22.82 -4.06 -17.24
N GLU A 506 23.94 -4.08 -17.97
CA GLU A 506 25.16 -4.82 -17.60
C GLU A 506 26.42 -4.01 -17.93
N ALA A 507 27.44 -4.18 -17.11
CA ALA A 507 28.77 -3.65 -17.38
C ALA A 507 29.54 -4.52 -18.38
N THR A 508 30.66 -3.99 -18.88
CA THR A 508 31.64 -4.82 -19.60
C THR A 508 32.34 -5.76 -18.60
N PRO A 509 32.40 -7.07 -18.84
CA PRO A 509 33.09 -7.99 -17.93
C PRO A 509 34.56 -7.61 -17.71
N ASN A 510 35.01 -7.69 -16.45
CA ASN A 510 36.40 -7.47 -16.02
C ASN A 510 37.01 -6.09 -16.33
N THR A 511 36.18 -5.05 -16.49
CA THR A 511 36.62 -3.67 -16.74
C THR A 511 36.06 -2.75 -15.68
N GLU A 512 36.87 -1.86 -15.08
CA GLU A 512 36.35 -0.87 -14.13
C GLU A 512 35.24 -0.02 -14.76
N MET A 513 34.08 0.06 -14.10
CA MET A 513 32.93 0.74 -14.68
C MET A 513 31.96 1.25 -13.62
N ALA A 514 31.38 2.42 -13.88
CA ALA A 514 30.21 2.92 -13.16
C ALA A 514 28.94 2.57 -13.98
N LEU A 515 28.20 1.55 -13.55
CA LEU A 515 26.95 1.15 -14.19
C LEU A 515 25.78 1.95 -13.60
N ILE A 516 24.94 2.55 -14.43
CA ILE A 516 23.75 3.31 -14.00
C ILE A 516 22.52 2.72 -14.70
N ALA A 517 21.44 2.53 -13.95
CA ALA A 517 20.16 2.11 -14.48
C ALA A 517 19.00 2.88 -13.83
N ASP A 518 17.99 3.23 -14.62
CA ASP A 518 16.73 3.78 -14.16
C ASP A 518 15.70 2.66 -14.01
N LEU A 519 15.09 2.57 -12.84
CA LEU A 519 14.14 1.52 -12.46
C LEU A 519 12.79 2.12 -12.12
N ASP A 520 11.72 1.44 -12.53
CA ASP A 520 10.35 1.87 -12.33
C ASP A 520 9.63 0.93 -11.36
N LEU A 521 9.51 1.36 -10.11
CA LEU A 521 8.85 0.61 -9.05
C LEU A 521 7.34 0.42 -9.30
N ASP A 522 6.70 1.27 -10.09
CA ASP A 522 5.27 1.11 -10.43
C ASP A 522 5.07 -0.14 -11.31
N LYS A 523 6.08 -0.51 -12.12
CA LYS A 523 6.02 -1.76 -12.91
C LYS A 523 5.97 -3.01 -12.05
N LEU A 524 6.57 -2.98 -10.84
CA LEU A 524 6.45 -4.11 -9.90
C LEU A 524 5.02 -4.25 -9.36
N VAL A 525 4.34 -3.12 -9.14
CA VAL A 525 2.93 -3.09 -8.71
C VAL A 525 2.03 -3.58 -9.83
N ASP A 526 2.27 -3.14 -11.06
CA ASP A 526 1.53 -3.58 -12.24
C ASP A 526 1.71 -5.09 -12.47
N LEU A 527 2.95 -5.60 -12.39
CA LEU A 527 3.25 -7.03 -12.50
C LEU A 527 2.44 -7.87 -11.50
N ARG A 528 2.44 -7.48 -10.22
CA ARG A 528 1.74 -8.21 -9.15
C ARG A 528 0.22 -8.25 -9.35
N ARG A 529 -0.35 -7.28 -10.08
CA ARG A 529 -1.80 -7.15 -10.32
C ARG A 529 -2.22 -7.77 -11.65
N ASN A 530 -1.51 -7.39 -12.72
CA ASN A 530 -1.87 -7.59 -14.12
C ASN A 530 -0.88 -8.49 -14.88
N GLY A 531 0.16 -9.00 -14.21
CA GLY A 531 1.13 -9.92 -14.80
C GLY A 531 0.46 -11.15 -15.43
N THR A 532 1.10 -11.65 -16.48
CA THR A 532 0.66 -12.86 -17.20
C THR A 532 0.75 -14.08 -16.31
N VAL A 533 1.72 -14.08 -15.39
CA VAL A 533 1.87 -15.03 -14.29
C VAL A 533 1.82 -14.26 -12.97
N ARG A 534 1.22 -14.86 -11.93
CA ARG A 534 1.01 -14.21 -10.63
C ARG A 534 1.73 -14.99 -9.54
N ASN A 535 3.04 -15.12 -9.68
CA ASN A 535 3.89 -15.98 -8.86
C ASN A 535 3.68 -15.74 -7.37
N TRP A 536 3.54 -14.47 -6.97
CA TRP A 536 3.28 -14.11 -5.58
C TRP A 536 1.92 -14.61 -5.07
N ARG A 537 0.86 -14.38 -5.84
CA ARG A 537 -0.52 -14.68 -5.47
C ARG A 537 -0.83 -16.17 -5.51
N ASP A 538 -0.20 -16.89 -6.43
CA ASP A 538 -0.52 -18.30 -6.72
C ASP A 538 0.28 -19.29 -5.85
N ARG A 539 1.02 -18.80 -4.85
CA ARG A 539 1.73 -19.63 -3.87
C ARG A 539 0.75 -20.55 -3.13
N ARG A 540 1.08 -21.85 -3.10
CA ARG A 540 0.32 -22.88 -2.37
C ARG A 540 0.68 -22.90 -0.89
N LEU A 541 0.25 -21.86 -0.18
CA LEU A 541 0.46 -21.70 1.27
C LEU A 541 -0.25 -22.78 2.11
N ASP A 542 -1.15 -23.56 1.50
CA ASP A 542 -1.71 -24.77 2.11
C ASP A 542 -0.73 -25.95 2.13
N LEU A 543 0.30 -25.94 1.27
CA LEU A 543 1.29 -27.02 1.15
C LEU A 543 2.65 -26.67 1.74
N TYR A 544 3.07 -25.41 1.63
CA TYR A 544 4.37 -24.99 2.12
C TYR A 544 4.38 -23.57 2.67
N HIS A 545 5.30 -23.32 3.59
CA HIS A 545 5.66 -22.00 4.05
C HIS A 545 7.18 -21.86 4.17
N VAL A 546 7.68 -20.64 3.97
CA VAL A 546 9.07 -20.29 4.24
C VAL A 546 9.06 -19.38 5.46
N HIS A 547 9.57 -19.85 6.59
CA HIS A 547 9.52 -19.12 7.85
C HIS A 547 10.92 -18.85 8.39
N TRP A 548 11.16 -17.60 8.81
CA TRP A 548 12.33 -17.24 9.58
C TRP A 548 12.18 -17.72 11.03
N THR A 549 13.08 -18.58 11.50
CA THR A 549 13.06 -19.12 12.86
C THR A 549 13.91 -18.33 13.86
N GLY A 550 14.77 -17.43 13.38
CA GLY A 550 15.58 -16.54 14.22
C GLY A 550 14.74 -15.50 14.95
N LYS A 551 15.40 -14.69 15.79
CA LYS A 551 14.72 -13.58 16.48
C LYS A 551 14.03 -12.69 15.45
N LYS A 552 12.78 -12.31 15.71
CA LYS A 552 12.08 -11.32 14.88
C LYS A 552 12.81 -9.97 15.05
N PRO A 553 13.25 -9.33 13.96
CA PRO A 553 13.87 -8.02 14.03
C PRO A 553 12.89 -6.96 14.53
#